data_AF-A0A7V9LP08-F1
#
_entry.id   AF-A0A7V9LP08-F1
#
_cell.length_a   1.000
_cell.length_b   1.000
_cell.length_c   1.000
_cell.angle_alpha   90.00
_cell.angle_beta   90.00
_cell.angle_gamma   90.00
#
_symmetry.space_group_name_H-M   'P 1'
#
loop_
_entity.id
_entity.type
_entity.pdbx_description
1 polymer ?
#
loop_
_entity_poly.entity_id
_entity_poly.type
_entity_poly.pdbx_seq_one_letter_code
_entity_poly.pdbx_strand_id
1 'polypeptide(L)'
;KLESRLRRQADRRRIHHGKHAPMSLAQAAAQPPVEPSNGVVTLDEEEPLVRHVGPLEVMGDGPLVMREKTFKTDPMTLAQAMYEMELVGHDFFLFVDRDTSAPSVVYRRRGYDYGVIRLEH
;
A
#
# COMPACT_ATOMS: atom_id res chain seq x y z
N LYS A 1 0.71 -17.09 -43.99
CA LYS A 1 0.65 -15.60 -43.87
C LYS A 1 -0.74 -15.01 -44.13
N LEU A 2 -1.61 -15.63 -44.93
CA LEU A 2 -2.97 -15.15 -45.22
C LEU A 2 -3.97 -15.46 -44.08
N GLU A 3 -3.90 -16.65 -43.51
CA GLU A 3 -4.78 -17.10 -42.43
C GLU A 3 -4.72 -16.22 -41.18
N SER A 4 -3.52 -15.74 -40.81
CA SER A 4 -3.36 -14.85 -39.66
C SER A 4 -4.01 -13.48 -39.89
N ARG A 5 -4.06 -12.99 -41.13
CA ARG A 5 -4.78 -11.74 -41.49
C ARG A 5 -6.29 -11.95 -41.44
N LEU A 6 -6.79 -13.07 -41.96
CA LEU A 6 -8.21 -13.40 -41.92
C LEU A 6 -8.71 -13.58 -40.49
N ARG A 7 -7.91 -14.23 -39.61
CA ARG A 7 -8.24 -14.37 -38.19
C ARG A 7 -8.33 -13.01 -37.48
N ARG A 8 -7.39 -12.09 -37.75
CA ARG A 8 -7.42 -10.72 -37.19
C ARG A 8 -8.62 -9.90 -37.68
N GLN A 9 -9.00 -10.07 -38.94
CA GLN A 9 -10.16 -9.37 -39.52
C GLN A 9 -11.49 -9.92 -38.98
N ALA A 10 -11.58 -11.24 -38.75
CA ALA A 10 -12.73 -11.87 -38.12
C ALA A 10 -12.87 -11.44 -36.64
N ASP A 11 -11.75 -11.37 -35.90
CA ASP A 11 -11.75 -10.94 -34.51
C ASP A 11 -12.16 -9.47 -34.35
N ARG A 12 -11.77 -8.60 -35.30
CA ARG A 12 -12.26 -7.21 -35.38
C ARG A 12 -13.75 -7.07 -35.61
N ARG A 13 -14.41 -8.08 -36.21
CA ARG A 13 -15.86 -8.11 -36.44
C ARG A 13 -16.62 -8.77 -35.30
N ARG A 14 -15.93 -9.26 -34.26
CA ARG A 14 -16.56 -9.86 -33.10
C ARG A 14 -17.21 -8.77 -32.26
N ILE A 15 -18.54 -8.75 -32.24
CA ILE A 15 -19.33 -7.83 -31.42
C ILE A 15 -19.64 -8.53 -30.10
N HIS A 16 -19.29 -7.87 -28.99
CA HIS A 16 -19.61 -8.37 -27.66
C HIS A 16 -21.00 -7.87 -27.25
N HIS A 17 -21.91 -8.80 -26.97
CA HIS A 17 -23.24 -8.50 -26.42
C HIS A 17 -23.29 -8.91 -24.94
N GLY A 18 -23.94 -8.10 -24.10
CA GLY A 18 -24.17 -8.40 -22.69
C GLY A 18 -23.92 -7.22 -21.75
N LYS A 19 -24.16 -7.43 -20.45
CA LYS A 19 -24.02 -6.41 -19.39
C LYS A 19 -22.58 -5.95 -19.13
N HIS A 20 -21.59 -6.67 -19.69
CA HIS A 20 -20.17 -6.36 -19.60
C HIS A 20 -19.55 -6.03 -20.97
N ALA A 21 -20.35 -5.54 -21.92
CA ALA A 21 -19.81 -5.05 -23.18
C ALA A 21 -18.96 -3.78 -22.93
N PRO A 22 -17.73 -3.69 -23.48
CA PRO A 22 -16.94 -2.48 -23.40
C PRO A 22 -17.66 -1.33 -24.13
N MET A 23 -17.41 -0.11 -23.70
CA MET A 23 -17.98 1.10 -24.29
C MET A 23 -17.71 1.14 -25.81
N SER A 24 -18.75 1.42 -26.60
CA SER A 24 -18.61 1.48 -28.05
C SER A 24 -17.99 2.80 -28.51
N LEU A 25 -17.33 2.81 -29.68
CA LEU A 25 -16.77 4.02 -30.30
C LEU A 25 -17.83 5.10 -30.54
N ALA A 26 -19.02 4.71 -30.99
CA ALA A 26 -20.13 5.64 -31.19
C ALA A 26 -20.57 6.29 -29.87
N GLN A 27 -20.59 5.51 -28.78
CA GLN A 27 -20.94 6.00 -27.46
C GLN A 27 -19.86 6.94 -26.87
N ALA A 28 -18.58 6.64 -27.11
CA ALA A 28 -17.49 7.53 -26.71
C ALA A 28 -17.51 8.85 -27.50
N ALA A 29 -17.81 8.81 -28.81
CA ALA A 29 -17.90 10.00 -29.66
C ALA A 29 -19.18 10.82 -29.44
N ALA A 30 -20.21 10.23 -28.84
CA ALA A 30 -21.46 10.92 -28.48
C ALA A 30 -21.37 11.66 -27.13
N GLN A 31 -20.27 11.52 -26.38
CA GLN A 31 -20.04 12.36 -25.22
C GLN A 31 -19.79 13.80 -25.69
N PRO A 32 -20.51 14.79 -25.12
CA PRO A 32 -20.27 16.18 -25.48
C PRO A 32 -18.81 16.54 -25.14
N PRO A 33 -18.13 17.33 -25.99
CA PRO A 33 -16.81 17.83 -25.64
C PRO A 33 -16.93 18.60 -24.32
N VAL A 34 -16.13 18.21 -23.35
CA VAL A 34 -16.03 18.94 -22.08
C VAL A 34 -15.44 20.29 -22.45
N GLU A 35 -16.26 21.34 -22.46
CA GLU A 35 -15.75 22.68 -22.66
C GLU A 35 -14.78 23.00 -21.51
N PRO A 36 -13.58 23.53 -21.78
CA PRO A 36 -12.77 24.10 -20.72
C PRO A 36 -13.54 25.33 -20.22
N SER A 37 -14.21 25.18 -19.08
CA SER A 37 -14.91 26.29 -18.44
C SER A 37 -13.89 27.34 -18.03
N ASN A 38 -13.75 28.38 -18.84
CA ASN A 38 -13.27 29.69 -18.40
C ASN A 38 -14.34 30.28 -17.46
N GLY A 39 -14.40 29.75 -16.25
CA GLY A 39 -15.26 30.21 -15.17
C GLY A 39 -14.37 30.34 -13.94
N VAL A 40 -14.19 31.60 -13.51
CA VAL A 40 -13.66 32.05 -12.22
C VAL A 40 -13.26 30.90 -11.30
N VAL A 41 -11.94 30.77 -11.07
CA VAL A 41 -11.41 29.99 -9.96
C VAL A 41 -11.92 30.67 -8.69
N THR A 42 -13.10 30.27 -8.21
CA THR A 42 -13.30 30.23 -6.77
C THR A 42 -12.25 29.26 -6.30
N LEU A 43 -11.24 29.79 -5.61
CA LEU A 43 -10.46 28.98 -4.67
C LEU A 43 -11.49 28.49 -3.65
N ASP A 44 -12.22 27.42 -4.00
CA ASP A 44 -12.70 26.52 -2.98
C ASP A 44 -11.41 26.09 -2.30
N GLU A 45 -11.21 26.61 -1.10
CA GLU A 45 -10.24 26.10 -0.15
C GLU A 45 -10.58 24.62 -0.02
N GLU A 46 -9.92 23.79 -0.84
CA GLU A 46 -9.97 22.34 -0.73
C GLU A 46 -9.40 22.05 0.66
N GLU A 47 -10.27 22.02 1.66
CA GLU A 47 -9.90 21.57 2.98
C GLU A 47 -9.28 20.19 2.77
N PRO A 48 -8.01 20.00 3.17
CA PRO A 48 -7.31 18.77 2.89
C PRO A 48 -8.14 17.64 3.48
N LEU A 49 -8.45 16.64 2.64
CA LEU A 49 -9.30 15.52 3.01
C LEU A 49 -8.64 14.73 4.15
N VAL A 50 -8.95 15.07 5.40
CA VAL A 50 -8.33 14.44 6.57
C VAL A 50 -8.93 13.05 6.73
N ARG A 51 -8.13 12.02 6.50
CA ARG A 51 -8.48 10.64 6.82
C ARG A 51 -7.72 10.19 8.07
N HIS A 52 -8.46 9.71 9.07
CA HIS A 52 -7.86 9.08 10.25
C HIS A 52 -7.46 7.65 9.92
N VAL A 53 -6.17 7.35 10.05
CA VAL A 53 -5.61 5.99 9.93
C VAL A 53 -5.01 5.63 11.29
N GLY A 54 -5.81 4.98 12.13
CA GLY A 54 -5.49 4.80 13.55
C GLY A 54 -5.48 6.15 14.29
N PRO A 55 -4.48 6.44 15.15
CA PRO A 55 -4.38 7.72 15.84
C PRO A 55 -3.81 8.87 14.98
N LEU A 56 -3.42 8.63 13.72
CA LEU A 56 -2.85 9.67 12.85
C LEU A 56 -3.87 10.24 11.85
N GLU A 57 -3.86 11.56 11.74
CA GLU A 57 -4.51 12.34 10.68
C GLU A 57 -3.60 12.38 9.44
N VAL A 58 -4.10 11.87 8.31
CA VAL A 58 -3.37 11.87 7.04
C VAL A 58 -3.99 12.92 6.13
N MET A 59 -3.18 13.89 5.71
CA MET A 59 -3.54 14.85 4.67
C MET A 59 -3.02 14.35 3.31
N GLY A 60 -3.92 13.97 2.40
CA GLY A 60 -3.56 13.59 1.02
C GLY A 60 -4.42 12.47 0.42
N ASP A 61 -4.39 12.35 -0.92
CA ASP A 61 -5.31 11.53 -1.70
C ASP A 61 -4.86 10.05 -1.90
N GLY A 62 -3.85 9.61 -1.14
CA GLY A 62 -3.32 8.24 -1.20
C GLY A 62 -3.91 7.34 -0.11
N PRO A 63 -4.21 6.05 -0.37
CA PRO A 63 -4.68 5.14 0.66
C PRO A 63 -3.52 4.77 1.60
N LEU A 64 -3.35 5.52 2.69
CA LEU A 64 -2.44 5.12 3.77
C LEU A 64 -3.03 3.90 4.49
N VAL A 65 -2.36 2.75 4.37
CA VAL A 65 -2.77 1.51 5.05
C VAL A 65 -1.82 1.26 6.22
N MET A 66 -2.26 1.58 7.44
CA MET A 66 -1.58 1.16 8.65
C MET A 66 -2.03 -0.23 9.04
N ARG A 67 -1.07 -1.12 9.29
CA ARG A 67 -1.36 -2.49 9.74
C ARG A 67 -0.88 -2.65 11.18
N GLU A 68 -1.82 -2.97 12.06
CA GLU A 68 -1.53 -3.25 13.47
C GLU A 68 -1.27 -4.75 13.66
N LYS A 69 -0.24 -5.08 14.44
CA LYS A 69 0.06 -6.46 14.84
C LYS A 69 0.36 -6.48 16.33
N THR A 70 -0.59 -7.00 17.10
CA THR A 70 -0.39 -7.34 18.51
C THR A 70 0.09 -8.79 18.59
N PHE A 71 1.21 -9.03 19.23
CA PHE A 71 1.72 -10.37 19.48
C PHE A 71 2.02 -10.54 20.97
N LYS A 72 1.72 -11.73 21.49
CA LYS A 72 2.11 -12.10 22.85
C LYS A 72 3.56 -12.62 22.78
N THR A 73 4.37 -12.23 23.75
CA THR A 73 5.75 -12.69 23.86
C THR A 73 6.07 -12.99 25.31
N ASP A 74 6.81 -14.07 25.55
CA ASP A 74 7.44 -14.33 26.82
C ASP A 74 8.76 -13.54 26.92
N PRO A 75 9.21 -13.15 28.13
CA PRO A 75 10.51 -12.52 28.30
C PRO A 75 11.64 -13.42 27.81
N MET A 76 12.54 -12.86 27.00
CA MET A 76 13.64 -13.61 26.39
C MET A 76 14.93 -12.82 26.43
N THR A 77 16.05 -13.52 26.26
CA THR A 77 17.37 -12.89 26.18
C THR A 77 17.60 -12.24 24.82
N LEU A 78 18.53 -11.29 24.74
CA LEU A 78 18.91 -10.66 23.47
C LEU A 78 19.32 -11.68 22.40
N ALA A 79 20.08 -12.71 22.78
CA ALA A 79 20.54 -13.74 21.86
C ALA A 79 19.37 -14.55 21.28
N GLN A 80 18.36 -14.86 22.10
CA GLN A 80 17.13 -15.52 21.64
C GLN A 80 16.33 -14.62 20.69
N ALA A 81 16.19 -13.33 21.03
CA ALA A 81 15.50 -12.38 20.17
C ALA A 81 16.18 -12.23 18.80
N MET A 82 17.52 -12.24 18.75
CA MET A 82 18.27 -12.27 17.49
C MET A 82 17.99 -13.54 16.67
N TYR A 83 17.99 -14.71 17.31
CA TYR A 83 17.71 -15.97 16.64
C TYR A 83 16.30 -16.00 16.04
N GLU A 84 15.29 -15.54 16.78
CA GLU A 84 13.92 -15.43 16.29
C GLU A 84 13.80 -14.40 15.15
N MET A 85 14.49 -13.26 15.25
CA MET A 85 14.52 -12.26 14.17
C MET A 85 15.08 -12.85 12.86
N GLU A 86 16.16 -13.63 12.94
CA GLU A 86 16.76 -14.33 11.80
C GLU A 86 15.83 -15.41 11.25
N LEU A 87 15.15 -16.16 12.12
CA LEU A 87 14.21 -17.22 11.73
C LEU A 87 13.01 -16.67 10.96
N VAL A 88 12.43 -15.56 11.44
CA VAL A 88 11.30 -14.91 10.76
C VAL A 88 11.76 -14.12 9.54
N GLY A 89 13.05 -13.74 9.47
CA GLY A 89 13.61 -12.97 8.37
C GLY A 89 13.13 -11.52 8.36
N HIS A 90 12.85 -10.94 9.54
CA HIS A 90 12.47 -9.54 9.67
C HIS A 90 13.67 -8.64 9.97
N ASP A 91 13.55 -7.36 9.62
CA ASP A 91 14.60 -6.37 9.89
C ASP A 91 14.64 -5.91 11.35
N PHE A 92 13.55 -6.12 12.09
CA PHE A 92 13.44 -5.79 13.50
C PHE A 92 12.61 -6.82 14.26
N PHE A 93 12.85 -6.94 15.56
CA PHE A 93 12.10 -7.82 16.45
C PHE A 93 11.90 -7.15 17.80
N LEU A 94 10.63 -6.98 18.20
CA LEU A 94 10.26 -6.49 19.54
C LEU A 94 10.22 -7.66 20.52
N PHE A 95 10.77 -7.45 21.71
CA PHE A 95 10.77 -8.42 22.79
C PHE A 95 10.79 -7.72 24.16
N VAL A 96 10.56 -8.48 25.22
CA VAL A 96 10.81 -8.04 26.60
C VAL A 96 12.10 -8.70 27.05
N ASP A 97 13.10 -7.90 27.42
CA ASP A 97 14.38 -8.42 27.88
C ASP A 97 14.20 -9.10 29.24
N ARG A 98 14.63 -10.36 29.35
CA ARG A 98 14.52 -11.15 30.58
C ARG A 98 15.28 -10.53 31.75
N ASP A 99 16.43 -9.92 31.50
CA ASP A 99 17.32 -9.49 32.59
C ASP A 99 16.93 -8.11 33.13
N THR A 100 16.46 -7.23 32.24
CA THR A 100 16.06 -5.85 32.59
C THR A 100 14.54 -5.67 32.71
N SER A 101 13.75 -6.64 32.27
CA SER A 101 12.29 -6.54 32.09
C SER A 101 11.84 -5.35 31.23
N ALA A 102 12.76 -4.75 30.47
CA ALA A 102 12.49 -3.57 29.66
C ALA A 102 12.03 -3.97 28.25
N PRO A 103 10.98 -3.31 27.70
CA PRO A 103 10.63 -3.48 26.30
C PRO A 103 11.79 -3.04 25.40
N SER A 104 12.21 -3.94 24.52
CA SER A 104 13.40 -3.77 23.69
C SER A 104 13.13 -4.17 22.24
N VAL A 105 13.88 -3.58 21.32
CA VAL A 105 13.90 -3.96 19.90
C VAL A 105 15.32 -4.29 19.50
N VAL A 106 15.50 -5.41 18.81
CA VAL A 106 16.72 -5.70 18.04
C VAL A 106 16.43 -5.42 16.57
N TYR A 107 17.40 -4.87 15.85
CA TYR A 107 17.26 -4.55 14.43
C TYR A 107 18.57 -4.71 13.67
N ARG A 108 18.44 -4.92 12.36
CA ARG A 108 19.57 -5.02 11.43
C ARG A 108 20.02 -3.64 10.94
N ARG A 109 21.33 -3.36 11.01
CA ARG A 109 21.96 -2.14 10.50
C ARG A 109 22.53 -2.37 9.11
N ARG A 110 22.81 -1.27 8.40
CA ARG A 110 23.54 -1.33 7.13
C ARG A 110 24.97 -1.80 7.40
N GLY A 111 25.42 -2.85 6.70
CA GLY A 111 26.77 -3.41 6.87
C GLY A 111 26.85 -4.75 7.63
N TYR A 112 25.72 -5.45 7.83
CA TYR A 112 25.63 -6.73 8.57
C TYR A 112 25.81 -6.62 10.10
N ASP A 113 25.77 -5.42 10.66
CA ASP A 113 25.77 -5.21 12.10
C ASP A 113 24.35 -5.29 12.70
N TYR A 114 24.28 -5.63 13.99
CA TYR A 114 23.05 -5.60 14.77
C TYR A 114 23.03 -4.42 15.75
N GLY A 115 21.84 -3.86 15.97
CA GLY A 115 21.61 -2.79 16.94
C GLY A 115 20.47 -3.16 17.89
N VAL A 116 20.47 -2.53 19.07
CA VAL A 116 19.42 -2.70 20.09
C VAL A 116 18.93 -1.33 20.55
N ILE A 117 17.61 -1.15 20.66
CA ILE A 117 16.97 0.01 21.28
C ILE A 117 16.16 -0.50 22.46
N ARG A 118 16.23 0.18 23.60
CA ARG A 118 15.49 -0.17 24.81
C ARG A 118 14.70 1.03 25.29
N LEU A 119 13.55 0.76 25.90
CA LEU A 119 12.79 1.77 26.64
C LEU A 119 13.12 1.63 28.12
N GLU A 120 13.61 2.70 28.72
CA GLU A 120 13.74 2.84 30.17
C GLU A 120 12.59 3.71 30.68
N HIS A 121 12.10 3.39 31.88
CA HIS A 121 11.02 4.09 32.57
C HIS A 121 11.57 4.90 33.75
#